data_AF-A0A3E0Q4Z5-F1
#
_entry.id   AF-A0A3E0Q4Z5-F1
#
_cell.length_a   1.000
_cell.length_b   1.000
_cell.length_c   1.000
_cell.angle_alpha   90.00
_cell.angle_beta   90.00
_cell.angle_gamma   90.00
#
_symmetry.space_group_name_H-M   'P 1'
#
loop_
_entity.id
_entity.type
_entity.pdbx_description
1 polymer ?
#
loop_
_entity_poly.entity_id
_entity_poly.type
_entity_poly.pdbx_seq_one_letter_code
_entity_poly.pdbx_strand_id
1 'polypeptide(L)'
;MSDVALLSKGSSWRCGMVRKHDIDRIETELAVTLPTHYRDFLASFPSTLIETKADLGWKQEAPADREFRNDPDEIVSLNRDVRSPGTPWTEDEGPWPDRYFVIGDDECGNYWVIDLDSDDEGVWFYDHELSRFERQHESLQAFQAALVKEINEWNSEKSEN
;
A
#
# COMPACT_ATOMS: atom_id res chain seq x y z
N MET A 1 11.11 -30.62 35.66
CA MET A 1 9.89 -30.70 34.82
C MET A 1 9.20 -29.35 34.98
N SER A 2 9.21 -28.41 34.03
CA SER A 2 9.69 -28.40 32.66
C SER A 2 10.07 -26.97 32.30
N ASP A 3 11.13 -26.83 31.51
CA ASP A 3 11.50 -25.62 30.79
C ASP A 3 10.36 -25.17 29.86
N VAL A 4 10.12 -23.86 29.80
CA VAL A 4 9.44 -23.23 28.67
C VAL A 4 10.41 -22.21 28.10
N ALA A 5 11.09 -22.61 27.04
CA ALA A 5 11.81 -21.72 26.14
C ALA A 5 11.20 -21.84 24.74
N LEU A 6 11.25 -20.72 24.01
CA LEU A 6 10.98 -20.52 22.58
C LEU A 6 9.48 -20.36 22.23
N LEU A 7 9.06 -19.33 21.51
CA LEU A 7 9.63 -18.86 20.24
C LEU A 7 9.60 -17.33 20.09
N SER A 8 10.77 -16.78 19.77
CA SER A 8 10.96 -15.49 19.10
C SER A 8 10.23 -15.54 17.74
N LYS A 9 9.29 -14.62 17.50
CA LYS A 9 8.75 -14.37 16.16
C LYS A 9 9.75 -13.54 15.36
N GLY A 10 10.79 -14.21 14.87
CA GLY A 10 11.60 -13.67 13.79
C GLY A 10 10.88 -13.89 12.46
N SER A 11 10.10 -12.92 12.00
CA SER A 11 9.66 -12.88 10.61
C SER A 11 10.81 -12.33 9.76
N SER A 12 11.77 -13.21 9.45
CA SER A 12 12.74 -12.97 8.39
C SER A 12 12.09 -13.36 7.06
N TRP A 13 11.31 -12.45 6.47
CA TRP A 13 10.92 -12.59 5.07
C TRP A 13 11.89 -11.75 4.25
N ARG A 14 12.68 -12.47 3.45
CA ARG A 14 13.55 -11.86 2.44
C ARG A 14 12.65 -11.15 1.44
N CYS A 15 12.95 -9.88 1.19
CA CYS A 15 12.59 -9.14 -0.01
C CYS A 15 12.53 -10.10 -1.23
N GLY A 16 11.35 -10.23 -1.83
CA GLY A 16 11.18 -11.09 -3.00
C GLY A 16 9.75 -11.54 -3.28
N MET A 17 9.01 -10.66 -3.97
CA MET A 17 7.81 -10.95 -4.79
C MET A 17 6.63 -11.57 -4.04
N VAL A 18 5.50 -10.85 -4.01
CA VAL A 18 4.21 -11.38 -3.55
C VAL A 18 3.84 -12.58 -4.41
N ARG A 19 3.70 -13.75 -3.79
CA ARG A 19 3.40 -15.00 -4.51
C ARG A 19 1.90 -15.16 -4.63
N LYS A 20 1.47 -16.04 -5.53
CA LYS A 20 0.05 -16.40 -5.67
C LYS A 20 -0.60 -16.78 -4.34
N HIS A 21 0.07 -17.58 -3.51
CA HIS A 21 -0.45 -17.97 -2.20
C HIS A 21 -0.65 -16.76 -1.27
N ASP A 22 0.19 -15.73 -1.38
CA ASP A 22 0.07 -14.51 -0.57
C ASP A 22 -1.13 -13.68 -1.03
N ILE A 23 -1.35 -13.57 -2.34
CA ILE A 23 -2.54 -12.92 -2.93
C ILE A 23 -3.82 -13.65 -2.50
N ASP A 24 -3.85 -14.98 -2.63
CA ASP A 24 -4.99 -15.80 -2.23
C ASP A 24 -5.26 -15.65 -0.71
N ARG A 25 -4.22 -15.46 0.10
CA ARG A 25 -4.33 -15.17 1.53
C ARG A 25 -4.94 -13.80 1.80
N ILE A 26 -4.49 -12.74 1.12
CA ILE A 26 -5.04 -11.38 1.23
C ILE A 26 -6.55 -11.42 0.96
N GLU A 27 -6.95 -12.03 -0.16
CA GLU A 27 -8.36 -12.18 -0.55
C GLU A 27 -9.17 -12.94 0.49
N THR A 28 -8.64 -14.06 0.99
CA THR A 28 -9.31 -14.88 2.02
C THR A 28 -9.46 -14.12 3.34
N GLU A 29 -8.42 -13.42 3.78
CA GLU A 29 -8.36 -12.74 5.07
C GLU A 29 -9.20 -11.48 5.14
N LEU A 30 -9.40 -10.82 4.00
CA LEU A 30 -10.21 -9.62 3.86
C LEU A 30 -11.61 -9.92 3.27
N ALA A 31 -11.87 -11.17 2.88
CA ALA A 31 -13.10 -11.60 2.21
C ALA A 31 -13.42 -10.76 0.95
N VAL A 32 -12.39 -10.42 0.16
CA VAL A 32 -12.49 -9.66 -1.09
C VAL A 32 -12.04 -10.49 -2.28
N THR A 33 -12.37 -10.04 -3.49
CA THR A 33 -11.74 -10.49 -4.73
C THR A 33 -10.95 -9.32 -5.30
N LEU A 34 -9.64 -9.49 -5.48
CA LEU A 34 -8.80 -8.44 -6.04
C LEU A 34 -8.95 -8.41 -7.57
N PRO A 35 -9.03 -7.21 -8.18
CA PRO A 35 -9.04 -7.07 -9.63
C PRO A 35 -7.80 -7.70 -10.28
N THR A 36 -7.98 -8.30 -11.45
CA THR A 36 -6.89 -8.97 -12.19
C THR A 36 -5.67 -8.08 -12.36
N HIS A 37 -5.86 -6.80 -12.70
CA HIS A 37 -4.77 -5.85 -12.90
C HIS A 37 -3.90 -5.65 -11.64
N TYR A 38 -4.52 -5.65 -10.44
CA TYR A 38 -3.77 -5.52 -9.19
C TYR A 38 -3.12 -6.84 -8.78
N ARG A 39 -3.78 -7.98 -9.02
CA ARG A 39 -3.18 -9.31 -8.81
C ARG A 39 -1.91 -9.48 -9.65
N ASP A 40 -2.00 -9.11 -10.93
CA ASP A 40 -0.87 -9.15 -11.86
C ASP A 40 0.23 -8.19 -11.41
N PHE A 41 -0.13 -6.98 -10.98
CA PHE A 41 0.81 -6.00 -10.44
C PHE A 41 1.57 -6.51 -9.21
N LEU A 42 0.88 -7.11 -8.23
CA LEU A 42 1.53 -7.71 -7.04
C LEU A 42 2.44 -8.89 -7.42
N ALA A 43 2.00 -9.74 -8.36
CA ALA A 43 2.76 -10.90 -8.80
C ALA A 43 4.03 -10.50 -9.59
N SER A 44 4.01 -9.37 -10.29
CA SER A 44 5.15 -8.80 -11.01
C SER A 44 5.58 -7.46 -10.40
N PHE A 45 5.60 -7.37 -9.07
CA PHE A 45 5.83 -6.10 -8.36
C PHE A 45 7.11 -5.40 -8.86
N PRO A 46 7.02 -4.15 -9.37
CA PRO A 46 8.16 -3.48 -9.98
C PRO A 46 9.32 -3.26 -9.01
N SER A 47 10.53 -3.74 -9.34
CA SER A 47 11.71 -3.55 -8.48
C SER A 47 12.05 -2.07 -8.28
N THR A 48 11.69 -1.20 -9.24
CA THR A 48 11.86 0.25 -9.11
C THR A 48 11.13 0.81 -7.90
N LEU A 49 9.99 0.24 -7.51
CA LEU A 49 9.26 0.67 -6.31
C LEU A 49 9.95 0.24 -5.01
N ILE A 50 10.97 -0.62 -5.07
CA ILE A 50 11.77 -1.06 -3.92
C ILE A 50 13.13 -0.35 -3.92
N GLU A 51 13.72 -0.19 -5.11
CA GLU A 51 15.08 0.29 -5.33
C GLU A 51 15.17 1.82 -5.37
N THR A 52 14.12 2.50 -5.85
CA THR A 52 14.05 3.97 -5.85
C THR A 52 13.75 4.44 -4.43
N LYS A 53 14.73 5.10 -3.79
CA LYS A 53 14.62 5.61 -2.43
C LYS A 53 14.60 7.13 -2.42
N ALA A 54 13.59 7.74 -1.81
CA ALA A 54 13.60 9.13 -1.42
C ALA A 54 14.58 9.33 -0.26
N ASP A 55 15.53 10.26 -0.43
CA ASP A 55 16.42 10.65 0.65
C ASP A 55 15.77 11.77 1.48
N LEU A 56 15.26 11.40 2.66
CA LEU A 56 14.69 12.33 3.63
C LEU A 56 15.75 12.92 4.58
N GLY A 57 17.03 12.60 4.37
CA GLY A 57 18.18 13.01 5.17
C GLY A 57 18.38 12.20 6.46
N TRP A 58 17.28 11.77 7.11
CA TRP A 58 17.32 10.93 8.32
C TRP A 58 16.88 9.47 8.07
N LYS A 59 16.28 9.20 6.91
CA LYS A 59 15.83 7.88 6.46
C LYS A 59 15.79 7.86 4.93
N GLN A 60 15.96 6.67 4.36
CA GLN A 60 15.65 6.39 2.97
C GLN A 60 14.36 5.57 2.90
N GLU A 61 13.39 6.06 2.14
CA GLU A 61 12.07 5.43 1.98
C GLU A 61 11.83 5.09 0.51
N ALA A 62 11.38 3.87 0.22
CA ALA A 62 10.86 3.51 -1.09
C ALA A 62 9.35 3.74 -1.16
N PRO A 63 8.81 3.89 -2.38
CA PRO A 63 7.39 3.75 -2.63
C PRO A 63 6.76 2.49 -1.99
N ALA A 64 7.47 1.36 -2.03
CA ALA A 64 6.98 0.12 -1.44
C ALA A 64 6.82 0.15 0.08
N ASP A 65 7.49 1.09 0.75
CA ASP A 65 7.45 1.24 2.20
C ASP A 65 6.20 2.01 2.65
N ARG A 66 5.42 2.64 1.73
CA ARG A 66 4.26 3.50 2.03
C ARG A 66 3.20 3.50 0.93
N GLU A 67 3.48 4.16 -0.19
CA GLU A 67 2.51 4.47 -1.26
C GLU A 67 2.07 3.23 -2.07
N PHE A 68 2.88 2.18 -2.06
CA PHE A 68 2.64 0.91 -2.74
C PHE A 68 3.04 -0.30 -1.88
N ARG A 69 2.29 -0.56 -0.81
CA ARG A 69 2.57 -1.68 0.09
C ARG A 69 2.66 -2.99 -0.69
N ASN A 70 3.75 -3.74 -0.46
CA ASN A 70 3.98 -5.04 -1.08
C ASN A 70 4.17 -6.18 -0.08
N ASP A 71 4.07 -5.88 1.22
CA ASP A 71 4.03 -6.88 2.27
C ASP A 71 2.57 -7.33 2.49
N PRO A 72 2.25 -8.63 2.33
CA PRO A 72 0.88 -9.11 2.48
C PRO A 72 0.31 -8.96 3.91
N ASP A 73 1.14 -8.98 4.95
CA ASP A 73 0.69 -8.72 6.33
C ASP A 73 0.33 -7.24 6.49
N GLU A 74 1.14 -6.33 5.93
CA GLU A 74 0.85 -4.88 5.95
C GLU A 74 -0.40 -4.53 5.17
N ILE A 75 -0.58 -5.06 3.96
CA ILE A 75 -1.78 -4.84 3.14
C ILE A 75 -3.05 -5.27 3.89
N VAL A 76 -3.00 -6.43 4.56
CA VAL A 76 -4.12 -6.94 5.34
C VAL A 76 -4.38 -6.09 6.57
N SER A 77 -3.34 -5.68 7.30
CA SER A 77 -3.49 -4.80 8.46
C SER A 77 -4.14 -3.48 8.04
N LEU A 78 -3.58 -2.83 7.03
CA LEU A 78 -4.04 -1.54 6.53
C LEU A 78 -5.52 -1.55 6.13
N ASN A 79 -5.96 -2.59 5.41
CA ASN A 79 -7.35 -2.71 4.98
C ASN A 79 -8.32 -3.08 6.12
N ARG A 80 -7.84 -3.75 7.18
CA ARG A 80 -8.63 -3.99 8.41
C ARG A 80 -8.73 -2.71 9.25
N ASP A 81 -7.64 -1.97 9.33
CA ASP A 81 -7.54 -0.76 10.15
C ASP A 81 -8.51 0.30 9.65
N VAL A 82 -8.53 0.61 8.34
CA VAL A 82 -9.48 1.61 7.79
C VAL A 82 -10.96 1.25 7.98
N ARG A 83 -11.27 -0.03 8.20
CA ARG A 83 -12.63 -0.56 8.44
C ARG A 83 -12.96 -0.73 9.92
N SER A 84 -12.00 -0.50 10.81
CA SER A 84 -12.19 -0.70 12.24
C SER A 84 -12.93 0.48 12.87
N PRO A 85 -13.96 0.26 13.71
CA PRO A 85 -14.66 1.35 14.40
C PRO A 85 -13.72 2.17 15.30
N GLY A 86 -13.90 3.49 15.33
CA GLY A 86 -13.09 4.41 16.14
C GLY A 86 -11.69 4.70 15.58
N THR A 87 -11.42 4.25 14.35
CA THR A 87 -10.28 4.76 13.58
C THR A 87 -10.62 6.13 12.99
N PRO A 88 -9.63 6.98 12.64
CA PRO A 88 -9.84 8.38 12.23
C PRO A 88 -10.90 8.57 11.12
N TRP A 89 -11.17 7.51 10.36
CA TRP A 89 -12.13 7.41 9.26
C TRP A 89 -13.60 7.34 9.68
N THR A 90 -13.92 6.90 10.90
CA THR A 90 -15.24 6.30 11.17
C THR A 90 -16.15 7.08 12.11
N GLU A 91 -15.65 8.09 12.82
CA GLU A 91 -16.48 8.78 13.82
C GLU A 91 -17.46 9.78 13.18
N ASP A 92 -17.03 10.55 12.17
CA ASP A 92 -17.86 11.59 11.53
C ASP A 92 -18.17 11.33 10.04
N GLU A 93 -17.43 10.47 9.35
CA GLU A 93 -17.52 10.25 7.88
C GLU A 93 -18.27 8.97 7.48
N GLY A 94 -18.61 8.13 8.47
CA GLY A 94 -19.24 6.83 8.24
C GLY A 94 -18.23 5.70 7.98
N PRO A 95 -18.71 4.49 7.65
CA PRO A 95 -17.82 3.36 7.40
C PRO A 95 -17.02 3.56 6.10
N TRP A 96 -15.78 3.06 6.09
CA TRP A 96 -14.99 2.98 4.87
C TRP A 96 -15.76 2.25 3.76
N PRO A 97 -15.85 2.80 2.53
CA PRO A 97 -16.61 2.16 1.46
C PRO A 97 -16.05 0.79 1.07
N ASP A 98 -16.90 -0.24 1.01
CA ASP A 98 -16.49 -1.62 0.73
C ASP A 98 -15.76 -1.77 -0.61
N ARG A 99 -16.15 -0.96 -1.61
CA ARG A 99 -15.56 -0.98 -2.97
C ARG A 99 -14.11 -0.52 -3.02
N TYR A 100 -13.61 0.23 -2.03
CA TYR A 100 -12.26 0.78 -2.07
C TYR A 100 -11.27 -0.08 -1.29
N PHE A 101 -10.24 -0.54 -1.99
CA PHE A 101 -9.16 -1.32 -1.42
C PHE A 101 -7.90 -0.48 -1.31
N VAL A 102 -7.34 -0.38 -0.11
CA VAL A 102 -6.15 0.43 0.14
C VAL A 102 -4.91 -0.30 -0.36
N ILE A 103 -4.11 0.38 -1.19
CA ILE A 103 -2.84 -0.13 -1.73
C ILE A 103 -1.61 0.53 -1.09
N GLY A 104 -1.81 1.67 -0.42
CA GLY A 104 -0.77 2.41 0.29
C GLY A 104 -1.31 3.65 0.98
N ASP A 105 -0.43 4.29 1.75
CA ASP A 105 -0.77 5.43 2.59
C ASP A 105 0.39 6.41 2.74
N ASP A 106 0.09 7.64 3.13
CA ASP A 106 1.11 8.64 3.48
C ASP A 106 1.39 8.66 4.99
N GLU A 107 0.86 7.70 5.76
CA GLU A 107 0.82 7.60 7.22
C GLU A 107 0.31 8.86 7.96
N CYS A 108 -0.22 9.85 7.24
CA CYS A 108 -0.87 11.05 7.77
C CYS A 108 -2.39 10.99 7.57
N GLY A 109 -2.91 9.83 7.16
CA GLY A 109 -4.33 9.61 6.96
C GLY A 109 -4.79 9.67 5.50
N ASN A 110 -3.90 9.94 4.56
CA ASN A 110 -4.27 9.82 3.15
C ASN A 110 -3.97 8.43 2.63
N TYR A 111 -4.82 7.97 1.70
CA TYR A 111 -4.72 6.62 1.15
C TYR A 111 -4.77 6.61 -0.36
N TRP A 112 -3.94 5.77 -0.97
CA TRP A 112 -4.14 5.37 -2.35
C TRP A 112 -4.96 4.09 -2.38
N VAL A 113 -5.95 4.06 -3.27
CA VAL A 113 -6.93 2.98 -3.34
C VAL A 113 -7.22 2.59 -4.78
N ILE A 114 -7.67 1.35 -4.95
CA ILE A 114 -8.26 0.84 -6.18
C ILE A 114 -9.73 0.50 -5.97
N ASP A 115 -10.48 0.45 -7.06
CA ASP A 115 -11.89 0.04 -7.05
C ASP A 115 -12.00 -1.49 -7.25
N LEU A 116 -12.67 -2.17 -6.34
CA LEU A 116 -12.91 -3.62 -6.39
C LEU A 116 -14.09 -3.98 -7.29
N ASP A 117 -15.04 -3.05 -7.47
CA ASP A 117 -16.35 -3.34 -8.06
C ASP A 117 -16.43 -2.99 -9.56
N SER A 118 -15.32 -2.55 -10.17
CA SER A 118 -15.28 -2.18 -11.58
C SER A 118 -14.00 -2.64 -12.27
N ASP A 119 -14.04 -2.63 -13.61
CA ASP A 119 -12.85 -2.84 -14.45
C ASP A 119 -12.00 -1.55 -14.57
N ASP A 120 -12.27 -0.51 -13.78
CA ASP A 120 -11.43 0.70 -13.73
C ASP A 120 -10.07 0.34 -13.10
N GLU A 121 -9.01 0.53 -13.87
CA GLU A 121 -7.64 0.31 -13.40
C GLU A 121 -7.07 1.52 -12.64
N GLY A 122 -7.83 2.60 -12.55
CA GLY A 122 -7.42 3.87 -11.97
C GLY A 122 -7.08 3.78 -10.48
N VAL A 123 -6.10 4.60 -10.09
CA VAL A 123 -5.75 4.80 -8.68
C VAL A 123 -6.41 6.08 -8.19
N TRP A 124 -7.15 5.93 -7.10
CA TRP A 124 -7.82 7.01 -6.42
C TRP A 124 -7.05 7.38 -5.16
N PHE A 125 -7.12 8.63 -4.77
CA PHE A 125 -6.55 9.16 -3.56
C PHE A 125 -7.68 9.60 -2.64
N TYR A 126 -7.66 9.08 -1.43
CA TYR A 126 -8.47 9.57 -0.35
C TYR A 126 -7.73 10.70 0.36
N ASP A 127 -8.32 11.89 0.34
CA ASP A 127 -7.86 13.06 1.08
C ASP A 127 -8.66 13.16 2.38
N HIS A 128 -7.99 12.96 3.52
CA HIS A 128 -8.65 12.99 4.84
C HIS A 128 -9.07 14.39 5.29
N GLU A 129 -8.46 15.45 4.76
CA GLU A 129 -8.85 16.82 5.09
C GLU A 129 -10.14 17.21 4.36
N LEU A 130 -10.36 16.63 3.18
CA LEU A 130 -11.52 16.90 2.33
C LEU A 130 -12.58 15.79 2.35
N SER A 131 -12.32 14.70 3.06
CA SER A 131 -13.21 13.55 3.20
C SER A 131 -13.69 12.98 1.87
N ARG A 132 -12.81 12.92 0.85
CA ARG A 132 -13.23 12.55 -0.51
C ARG A 132 -12.18 11.76 -1.28
N PHE A 133 -12.69 10.95 -2.20
CA PHE A 133 -11.91 10.20 -3.17
C PHE A 133 -11.77 10.98 -4.47
N GLU A 134 -10.54 11.15 -4.93
CA GLU A 134 -10.21 11.78 -6.21
C GLU A 134 -9.36 10.85 -7.07
N ARG A 135 -9.71 10.73 -8.35
CA ARG A 135 -8.89 9.97 -9.28
C ARG A 135 -7.60 10.75 -9.57
N GLN A 136 -6.45 10.16 -9.24
CA GLN A 136 -5.14 10.78 -9.47
C GLN A 136 -4.40 10.16 -10.66
N HIS A 137 -4.55 8.84 -10.86
CA HIS A 137 -3.85 8.13 -11.93
C HIS A 137 -4.78 7.19 -12.70
N GLU A 138 -4.48 7.03 -13.98
CA GLU A 138 -5.24 6.17 -14.89
C GLU A 138 -4.97 4.66 -14.67
N SER A 139 -3.83 4.32 -14.06
CA SER A 139 -3.45 2.95 -13.74
C SER A 139 -2.38 2.86 -12.65
N LEU A 140 -2.17 1.65 -12.11
CA LEU A 140 -1.07 1.36 -11.18
C LEU A 140 0.31 1.67 -11.81
N GLN A 141 0.48 1.43 -13.11
CA GLN A 141 1.73 1.75 -13.82
C GLN A 141 1.92 3.25 -14.00
N ALA A 142 0.84 3.99 -14.25
CA ALA A 142 0.89 5.45 -14.31
C ALA A 142 1.28 6.05 -12.95
N PHE A 143 0.72 5.50 -11.87
CA PHE A 143 1.08 5.90 -10.51
C PHE A 143 2.54 5.55 -10.17
N GLN A 144 2.98 4.32 -10.46
CA GLN A 144 4.38 3.89 -10.33
C GLN A 144 5.34 4.87 -11.04
N ALA A 145 5.06 5.19 -12.30
CA ALA A 145 5.91 6.06 -13.10
C ALA A 145 5.98 7.48 -12.51
N ALA A 146 4.87 8.01 -12.00
CA ALA A 146 4.82 9.31 -11.33
C ALA A 146 5.70 9.34 -10.07
N LEU A 147 5.55 8.35 -9.18
CA LEU A 147 6.34 8.28 -7.93
C LEU A 147 7.84 8.16 -8.20
N VAL A 148 8.23 7.27 -9.11
CA VAL A 148 9.66 7.10 -9.46
C VAL A 148 10.24 8.39 -10.03
N LYS A 149 9.45 9.11 -10.84
CA LYS A 149 9.87 10.40 -11.39
C LYS A 149 10.05 11.44 -10.27
N GLU A 150 9.04 11.64 -9.42
CA GLU A 150 9.10 12.63 -8.32
C GLU A 150 10.29 12.39 -7.39
N ILE A 151 10.53 11.13 -7.00
CA ILE A 151 11.66 10.80 -6.12
C ILE A 151 13.00 11.13 -6.77
N ASN A 152 13.16 10.82 -8.05
CA ASN A 152 14.39 11.14 -8.76
C ASN A 152 14.61 12.65 -8.90
N GLU A 153 13.54 13.42 -9.11
CA GLU A 153 13.58 14.88 -9.15
C GLU A 153 13.97 15.43 -7.77
N TRP A 154 13.31 15.00 -6.70
CA TRP A 154 13.63 15.36 -5.31
C TRP A 154 15.09 15.10 -4.96
N ASN A 155 15.59 13.89 -5.25
CA ASN A 155 16.97 13.51 -4.95
C ASN A 155 17.98 14.36 -5.73
N SER A 156 17.65 14.76 -6.96
CA SER A 156 18.51 15.61 -7.79
C SER A 156 18.62 17.01 -7.18
N GLU A 157 17.51 17.63 -6.78
CA GLU A 157 17.48 18.96 -6.15
C GLU A 157 18.24 19.00 -4.82
N LYS A 158 18.22 17.89 -4.06
CA LYS A 158 18.99 17.76 -2.82
C LYS A 158 20.49 17.64 -3.05
N SER A 159 20.91 17.07 -4.18
CA SER A 159 22.33 16.91 -4.50
C SER A 159 23.02 18.22 -4.94
N GLU A 160 22.23 19.22 -5.35
CA GLU A 160 22.71 20.52 -5.81
C GLU A 160 22.83 21.58 -4.70
N ASN A 161 22.35 21.28 -3.49
CA ASN A 161 22.38 22.16 -2.30
C ASN A 161 23.35 21.67 -1.22
#